data_AF-A0A7X6JBN5-F1
#
_entry.id   AF-A0A7X6JBN5-F1
#
_cell.length_a   1.000
_cell.length_b   1.000
_cell.length_c   1.000
_cell.angle_alpha   90.00
_cell.angle_beta   90.00
_cell.angle_gamma   90.00
#
_symmetry.space_group_name_H-M   'P 1'
#
loop_
_entity.id
_entity.type
_entity.pdbx_description
1 polymer ?
#
loop_
_entity_poly.entity_id
_entity_poly.type
_entity_poly.pdbx_seq_one_letter_code
_entity_poly.pdbx_strand_id
1 'polypeptide(L)'
;MLLFTGTQTGAVAFIVSTIVAGVGYGLSFSLVAEVAVSAVPSSAPAQPSIAETSNELGNALGIALLGSLATLGFRLLGPGVAATLDETINLTGISAQAVEQAREAFVTGLHIAVGTGGMLMLIVGIAAWIFLPTDLPE
;
A
#
# COMPACT_ATOMS: atom_id res chain seq x y z
N MET A 1 6.80 8.89 5.76
CA MET A 1 8.26 8.75 5.99
C MET A 1 8.93 7.83 4.97
N LEU A 2 8.23 6.84 4.41
CA LEU A 2 8.73 5.97 3.32
C LEU A 2 9.25 6.72 2.08
N LEU A 3 8.75 7.92 1.79
CA LEU A 3 9.27 8.76 0.70
C LEU A 3 10.70 9.29 0.94
N PHE A 4 11.23 9.17 2.15
CA PHE A 4 12.60 9.56 2.50
C PHE A 4 13.60 8.40 2.37
N THR A 5 13.19 7.26 1.83
CA THR A 5 14.12 6.18 1.47
C THR A 5 14.82 6.51 0.15
N GLY A 6 16.05 6.03 0.00
CA GLY A 6 16.83 6.08 -1.22
C GLY A 6 17.48 4.73 -1.51
N THR A 7 18.29 4.68 -2.56
CA THR A 7 19.02 3.46 -2.96
C THR A 7 20.10 3.03 -1.96
N GLN A 8 20.67 3.97 -1.22
CA GLN A 8 21.77 3.73 -0.27
C GLN A 8 21.38 3.96 1.20
N THR A 9 20.28 4.65 1.47
CA THR A 9 19.87 5.06 2.83
C THR A 9 18.35 4.93 2.99
N GLY A 10 17.86 4.82 4.24
CA GLY A 10 16.42 4.80 4.50
C GLY A 10 15.91 3.67 5.40
N ALA A 11 16.77 2.79 5.90
CA ALA A 11 16.35 1.71 6.81
C ALA A 11 15.57 2.23 8.02
N VAL A 12 16.05 3.31 8.66
CA VAL A 12 15.35 3.94 9.79
C VAL A 12 13.98 4.50 9.36
N ALA A 13 13.92 5.19 8.22
CA ALA A 13 12.67 5.73 7.69
C ALA A 13 11.66 4.62 7.37
N PHE A 14 12.13 3.49 6.84
CA PHE A 14 11.32 2.29 6.62
C PHE A 14 10.78 1.73 7.95
N ILE A 15 11.64 1.48 8.94
CA ILE A 15 11.25 0.94 10.25
C ILE A 15 10.21 1.84 10.91
N VAL A 16 10.49 3.15 11.00
CA VAL A 16 9.57 4.12 11.62
C VAL A 16 8.24 4.16 10.86
N SER A 17 8.27 4.14 9.52
CA SER A 17 7.04 4.10 8.73
C SER A 17 6.22 2.85 9.01
N THR A 18 6.85 1.68 9.08
CA THR A 18 6.17 0.40 9.35
C THR A 18 5.58 0.37 10.74
N ILE A 19 6.27 0.92 11.75
CA ILE A 19 5.71 1.06 13.11
C ILE A 19 4.47 1.95 13.10
N VAL A 20 4.56 3.13 12.51
CA VAL A 20 3.43 4.08 12.44
C VAL A 20 2.25 3.47 11.68
N ALA A 21 2.52 2.83 10.54
CA ALA A 21 1.51 2.14 9.75
C ALA A 21 0.87 0.99 10.53
N GLY A 22 1.67 0.20 11.26
CA GLY A 22 1.18 -0.91 12.09
C GLY A 22 0.28 -0.45 13.23
N VAL A 23 0.64 0.65 13.91
CA VAL A 23 -0.22 1.25 14.94
C VAL A 23 -1.53 1.75 14.34
N GLY A 24 -1.47 2.50 13.23
CA GLY A 24 -2.67 3.01 12.55
C GLY A 24 -3.58 1.87 12.03
N TYR A 25 -2.98 0.82 11.47
CA TYR A 25 -3.70 -0.37 11.01
C TYR A 25 -4.37 -1.09 12.18
N GLY A 26 -3.67 -1.30 13.30
CA GLY A 26 -4.24 -1.94 14.48
C GLY A 26 -5.45 -1.21 15.06
N LEU A 27 -5.40 0.14 15.11
CA LEU A 27 -6.53 0.96 15.54
C LEU A 27 -7.72 0.89 14.58
N SER A 28 -7.44 0.91 13.27
CA SER A 28 -8.49 0.97 12.24
C SER A 28 -9.16 -0.38 12.01
N PHE A 29 -8.40 -1.48 12.07
CA PHE A 29 -8.86 -2.81 11.69
C PHE A 29 -10.04 -3.30 12.55
N SER A 30 -9.93 -3.14 13.87
CA SER A 30 -11.01 -3.54 14.80
C SER A 30 -12.30 -2.76 14.54
N LEU A 31 -12.20 -1.43 14.35
CA LEU A 31 -13.35 -0.57 14.09
C LEU A 31 -14.01 -0.88 12.74
N VAL A 32 -13.22 -1.06 11.69
CA VAL A 32 -13.74 -1.37 10.34
C VAL A 32 -14.45 -2.72 10.33
N ALA A 33 -13.91 -3.74 11.00
CA ALA A 33 -14.56 -5.04 11.09
C ALA A 33 -15.93 -4.97 11.78
N GLU A 34 -16.01 -4.25 12.90
CA GLU A 34 -17.27 -4.07 13.64
C GLU A 34 -18.30 -3.29 12.81
N VAL A 35 -17.90 -2.17 12.21
CA VAL A 35 -18.78 -1.36 11.35
C VAL A 35 -19.31 -2.19 10.18
N ALA A 36 -18.45 -2.98 9.52
CA ALA A 36 -18.85 -3.81 8.38
C ALA A 36 -19.87 -4.89 8.77
N VAL A 37 -19.70 -5.55 9.92
CA VAL A 37 -20.65 -6.55 10.44
C VAL A 37 -21.97 -5.89 10.84
N SER A 38 -21.91 -4.74 11.54
CA SER A 38 -23.09 -4.02 12.04
C SER A 38 -23.98 -3.43 10.93
N ALA A 39 -23.42 -3.19 9.75
CA ALA A 39 -24.15 -2.63 8.61
C ALA A 39 -25.16 -3.60 7.97
N VAL A 40 -25.11 -4.88 8.34
CA VAL A 40 -25.97 -5.94 7.79
C VAL A 40 -26.97 -6.37 8.88
N PRO A 41 -28.22 -6.75 8.55
CA PRO A 41 -29.18 -7.20 9.56
C PRO A 41 -28.68 -8.39 10.38
N SER A 42 -28.91 -8.38 11.69
CA SER A 42 -28.49 -9.45 12.62
C SER A 42 -29.12 -10.81 12.33
N SER A 43 -30.24 -10.84 11.59
CA SER A 43 -30.88 -12.08 11.14
C SER A 43 -30.19 -12.73 9.92
N ALA A 44 -29.18 -12.08 9.32
CA ALA A 44 -28.50 -12.59 8.15
C ALA A 44 -27.47 -13.68 8.53
N PRO A 45 -27.59 -14.93 8.03
CA PRO A 45 -26.72 -16.04 8.43
C PRO A 45 -25.23 -15.85 8.10
N ALA A 46 -24.90 -15.01 7.11
CA ALA A 46 -23.54 -14.77 6.63
C ALA A 46 -22.97 -13.40 7.06
N GLN A 47 -23.60 -12.74 8.05
CA GLN A 47 -23.21 -11.40 8.51
C GLN A 47 -21.71 -11.27 8.87
N PRO A 48 -21.08 -12.22 9.61
CA PRO A 48 -19.65 -12.12 9.93
C PRO A 48 -18.74 -12.28 8.71
N SER A 49 -19.14 -13.13 7.74
CA SER A 49 -18.32 -13.46 6.57
C SER A 49 -18.15 -12.29 5.59
N ILE A 50 -19.02 -11.27 5.67
CA ILE A 50 -18.94 -10.08 4.80
C ILE A 50 -17.71 -9.24 5.13
N ALA A 51 -17.41 -9.04 6.41
CA ALA A 51 -16.20 -8.31 6.82
C ALA A 51 -14.93 -9.05 6.42
N GLU A 52 -14.92 -10.39 6.58
CA GLU A 52 -13.80 -11.23 6.19
C GLU A 52 -13.56 -11.20 4.67
N THR A 53 -14.61 -11.44 3.88
CA THR A 53 -14.52 -11.40 2.41
C THR A 53 -14.08 -10.02 1.91
N SER A 54 -14.60 -8.95 2.52
CA SER A 54 -14.22 -7.58 2.16
C SER A 54 -12.75 -7.29 2.46
N ASN A 55 -12.24 -7.79 3.60
CA ASN A 55 -10.84 -7.65 3.98
C ASN A 55 -9.91 -8.43 3.02
N GLU A 56 -10.24 -9.68 2.71
CA GLU A 56 -9.47 -10.49 1.76
C GLU A 56 -9.43 -9.85 0.37
N LEU A 57 -10.58 -9.40 -0.13
CA LEU A 57 -10.69 -8.72 -1.42
C LEU A 57 -9.91 -7.40 -1.42
N GLY A 58 -10.05 -6.59 -0.37
CA GLY A 58 -9.35 -5.32 -0.22
C GLY A 58 -7.83 -5.50 -0.20
N ASN A 59 -7.32 -6.50 0.53
CA ASN A 59 -5.90 -6.80 0.57
C ASN A 59 -5.38 -7.28 -0.79
N ALA A 60 -6.10 -8.21 -1.45
CA ALA A 60 -5.73 -8.70 -2.77
C ALA A 60 -5.70 -7.58 -3.82
N LEU A 61 -6.70 -6.71 -3.83
CA LEU A 61 -6.76 -5.54 -4.71
C LEU A 61 -5.64 -4.55 -4.41
N GLY A 62 -5.38 -4.25 -3.14
CA GLY A 62 -4.32 -3.35 -2.72
C GLY A 62 -2.94 -3.83 -3.21
N ILE A 63 -2.62 -5.11 -2.97
CA ILE A 63 -1.37 -5.72 -3.44
C ILE A 63 -1.29 -5.67 -4.97
N ALA A 64 -2.36 -6.09 -5.65
CA ALA A 64 -2.37 -6.13 -7.11
C ALA A 64 -2.19 -4.75 -7.73
N LEU A 65 -2.94 -3.74 -7.27
CA LEU A 65 -2.93 -2.40 -7.86
C LEU A 65 -1.64 -1.63 -7.52
N LEU A 66 -1.25 -1.58 -6.25
CA LEU A 66 -0.06 -0.83 -5.83
C LEU A 66 1.23 -1.52 -6.28
N GLY A 67 1.27 -2.86 -6.24
CA GLY A 67 2.39 -3.63 -6.80
C GLY A 67 2.51 -3.45 -8.31
N SER A 68 1.38 -3.46 -9.05
CA SER A 68 1.39 -3.16 -10.49
C SER A 68 1.85 -1.74 -10.79
N LEU A 69 1.44 -0.76 -9.98
CA LEU A 69 1.85 0.63 -10.14
C LEU A 69 3.36 0.81 -9.90
N ALA A 70 3.92 0.18 -8.86
CA ALA A 70 5.35 0.18 -8.61
C ALA A 70 6.12 -0.47 -9.78
N THR A 71 5.63 -1.60 -10.27
CA THR A 71 6.20 -2.32 -11.43
C THR A 71 6.14 -1.48 -12.69
N LEU A 72 5.03 -0.79 -12.94
CA LEU A 72 4.88 0.14 -14.06
C LEU A 72 5.90 1.28 -13.97
N GLY A 73 6.07 1.88 -12.78
CA GLY A 73 7.09 2.89 -12.54
C GLY A 73 8.51 2.41 -12.87
N PHE A 74 8.87 1.21 -12.39
CA PHE A 74 10.15 0.59 -12.73
C PHE A 74 10.32 0.40 -14.24
N ARG A 75 9.30 -0.12 -14.93
CA ARG A 75 9.36 -0.38 -16.38
C ARG A 75 9.49 0.89 -17.22
N LEU A 76 8.92 2.00 -16.76
CA LEU A 76 8.97 3.28 -17.48
C LEU A 76 10.29 4.04 -17.25
N LEU A 77 10.89 3.90 -16.06
CA LEU A 77 12.06 4.68 -15.65
C LEU A 77 13.38 3.89 -15.67
N GLY A 78 13.28 2.56 -15.65
CA GLY A 78 14.40 1.65 -15.61
C GLY A 78 15.15 1.52 -16.94
N PRO A 79 16.23 0.73 -16.97
CA PRO A 79 17.11 0.60 -18.14
C PRO A 79 16.48 -0.11 -19.34
N GLY A 80 15.23 -0.59 -19.24
CA GLY A 80 14.50 -1.21 -20.36
C GLY A 80 14.99 -2.59 -20.78
N VAL A 81 15.84 -3.24 -19.97
CA VAL A 81 16.45 -4.55 -20.30
C VAL A 81 15.76 -5.75 -19.65
N ALA A 82 14.98 -5.54 -18.58
CA ALA A 82 14.18 -6.57 -17.93
C ALA A 82 12.96 -5.96 -17.21
N ALA A 83 12.04 -6.81 -16.72
CA ALA A 83 10.78 -6.36 -16.15
C ALA A 83 10.89 -5.97 -14.67
N THR A 84 11.90 -6.50 -13.96
CA THR A 84 12.11 -6.24 -12.53
C THR A 84 13.58 -5.95 -12.21
N LEU A 85 13.81 -5.36 -11.02
CA LEU A 85 15.16 -5.10 -10.54
C LEU A 85 15.99 -6.39 -10.41
N ASP A 86 15.40 -7.44 -9.84
CA ASP A 86 16.08 -8.73 -9.62
C ASP A 86 16.52 -9.36 -10.94
N GLU A 87 15.65 -9.39 -11.93
CA GLU A 87 16.01 -9.85 -13.28
C GLU A 87 17.13 -8.99 -13.87
N THR A 88 17.03 -7.66 -13.73
CA THR A 88 17.99 -6.72 -14.32
C THR A 88 19.40 -6.92 -13.77
N ILE A 89 19.57 -7.01 -12.46
CA ILE A 89 20.90 -7.13 -11.83
C ILE A 89 21.58 -8.48 -12.08
N ASN A 90 20.80 -9.51 -12.44
CA ASN A 90 21.29 -10.84 -12.75
C ASN A 90 21.62 -11.04 -14.25
N LEU A 91 21.43 -10.02 -15.09
CA LEU A 91 21.80 -10.10 -16.51
C LEU A 91 23.32 -10.10 -16.71
N THR A 92 23.82 -11.10 -17.43
CA THR A 92 25.23 -11.18 -17.80
C THR A 92 25.65 -10.01 -18.68
N GLY A 93 26.72 -9.31 -18.29
CA GLY A 93 27.26 -8.18 -19.07
C GLY A 93 26.53 -6.86 -18.85
N ILE A 94 25.65 -6.75 -17.85
CA ILE A 94 25.01 -5.48 -17.50
C ILE A 94 26.04 -4.45 -17.01
N SER A 95 25.89 -3.20 -17.44
CA SER A 95 26.76 -2.11 -17.01
C SER A 95 26.43 -1.66 -15.58
N ALA A 96 27.43 -1.17 -14.85
CA ALA A 96 27.22 -0.57 -13.53
C ALA A 96 26.21 0.59 -13.57
N GLN A 97 26.20 1.36 -14.65
CA GLN A 97 25.24 2.45 -14.85
C GLN A 97 23.80 1.94 -14.99
N ALA A 98 23.59 0.83 -15.71
CA ALA A 98 22.26 0.23 -15.86
C ALA A 98 21.76 -0.37 -14.54
N VAL A 99 22.66 -0.94 -13.73
CA VAL A 99 22.33 -1.41 -12.36
C VAL A 99 21.89 -0.25 -11.47
N GLU A 100 22.61 0.87 -11.50
CA GLU A 100 22.25 2.05 -10.70
C GLU A 100 20.90 2.63 -11.15
N GLN A 101 20.70 2.76 -12.46
CA GLN A 101 19.41 3.21 -13.01
C GLN A 101 18.26 2.28 -12.58
N ALA A 102 18.47 0.96 -12.57
CA ALA A 102 17.47 0.01 -12.13
C ALA A 102 17.12 0.19 -10.64
N ARG A 103 18.12 0.41 -9.78
CA ARG A 103 17.91 0.66 -8.34
C ARG A 103 17.10 1.94 -8.12
N GLU A 104 17.46 3.02 -8.79
CA GLU A 104 16.73 4.30 -8.71
C GLU A 104 15.30 4.19 -9.24
N ALA A 105 15.10 3.50 -10.37
CA ALA A 105 13.77 3.25 -10.92
C ALA A 105 12.90 2.41 -9.98
N PHE A 106 13.49 1.44 -9.28
CA PHE A 106 12.78 0.61 -8.30
C PHE A 106 12.31 1.44 -7.10
N VAL A 107 13.21 2.23 -6.51
CA VAL A 107 12.86 3.11 -5.38
C VAL A 107 11.84 4.16 -5.81
N THR A 108 11.97 4.73 -7.00
CA THR A 108 11.00 5.70 -7.54
C THR A 108 9.63 5.05 -7.76
N GLY A 109 9.59 3.84 -8.33
CA GLY A 109 8.34 3.07 -8.47
C GLY A 109 7.66 2.81 -7.13
N LEU A 110 8.45 2.42 -6.12
CA LEU A 110 7.96 2.26 -4.74
C LEU A 110 7.41 3.58 -4.18
N HIS A 111 8.08 4.72 -4.39
CA HIS A 111 7.61 6.03 -3.95
C HIS A 111 6.29 6.44 -4.61
N ILE A 112 6.12 6.17 -5.91
CA ILE A 112 4.86 6.42 -6.61
C ILE A 112 3.73 5.59 -5.99
N ALA A 113 3.97 4.30 -5.74
CA ALA A 113 2.97 3.41 -5.16
C ALA A 113 2.59 3.82 -3.73
N VAL A 114 3.56 4.02 -2.84
CA VAL A 114 3.30 4.40 -1.44
C VAL A 114 2.74 5.82 -1.31
N GLY A 115 3.14 6.74 -2.18
CA GLY A 115 2.56 8.09 -2.26
C GLY A 115 1.09 8.05 -2.69
N THR A 116 0.77 7.24 -3.71
CA THR A 116 -0.61 7.05 -4.18
C THR A 116 -1.47 6.39 -3.11
N GLY A 117 -1.00 5.29 -2.50
CA GLY A 117 -1.71 4.61 -1.42
C GLY A 117 -1.94 5.51 -0.20
N GLY A 118 -0.91 6.27 0.21
CA GLY A 118 -1.03 7.24 1.30
C GLY A 118 -2.04 8.35 1.01
N MET A 119 -2.07 8.87 -0.23
CA MET A 119 -3.05 9.88 -0.65
C MET A 119 -4.47 9.31 -0.63
N LEU A 120 -4.68 8.09 -1.15
CA LEU A 120 -5.98 7.42 -1.11
C LEU A 120 -6.46 7.23 0.33
N MET A 121 -5.57 6.78 1.23
CA MET A 121 -5.89 6.61 2.65
C MET A 121 -6.27 7.94 3.31
N LEU A 122 -5.57 9.03 2.97
CA LEU A 122 -5.90 10.37 3.45
C LEU A 122 -7.27 10.83 2.98
N ILE A 123 -7.59 10.63 1.69
CA ILE A 123 -8.91 10.97 1.12
C ILE A 123 -10.02 10.20 1.82
N VAL A 124 -9.83 8.89 2.02
CA VAL A 124 -10.81 8.05 2.72
C VAL A 124 -10.95 8.47 4.18
N GLY A 125 -9.86 8.81 4.87
CA GLY A 125 -9.89 9.31 6.25
C GLY A 125 -10.65 10.62 6.37
N ILE A 126 -10.46 11.55 5.44
CA ILE A 126 -11.21 12.82 5.38
C ILE A 126 -12.69 12.55 5.10
N ALA A 127 -13.01 11.66 4.16
CA ALA A 127 -14.39 11.28 3.87
C ALA A 127 -15.07 10.66 5.10
N ALA A 128 -14.39 9.72 5.78
CA ALA A 128 -14.90 9.11 7.00
C ALA A 128 -15.15 10.16 8.08
N TRP A 129 -14.24 11.13 8.26
CA TRP A 129 -14.43 12.25 9.19
C TRP A 129 -15.65 13.11 8.86
N ILE A 130 -15.88 13.41 7.58
CA ILE A 130 -17.01 14.24 7.12
C ILE A 130 -18.35 13.51 7.28
N PHE A 131 -18.38 12.21 6.99
CA PHE A 131 -19.60 11.41 6.99
C PHE A 131 -19.91 10.73 8.32
N LEU A 132 -19.03 10.84 9.32
CA LEU A 132 -19.27 10.26 10.63
C LEU A 132 -20.49 10.94 11.28
N PRO A 133 -21.56 10.20 11.63
CA PRO A 133 -22.72 10.77 12.29
C PRO A 133 -22.31 11.36 13.65
N THR A 134 -22.72 12.60 13.93
CA THR A 134 -22.45 13.28 15.21
C THR A 134 -23.46 12.94 16.30
N ASP A 135 -24.58 12.32 15.94
CA ASP A 135 -25.65 12.00 16.86
C ASP A 135 -25.44 10.56 17.38
N LEU A 136 -24.97 10.45 18.63
CA LEU A 136 -24.99 9.18 19.34
C LEU A 136 -26.45 8.85 19.70
N PRO A 137 -26.95 7.65 19.40
CA PRO A 137 -28.25 7.24 19.93
C PRO A 137 -28.17 7.22 21.47
N GLU A 138 -29.11 7.90 22.13
CA GLU A 138 -29.30 7.83 23.59
C GLU A 138 -29.64 6.41 24.07
#